data_AF-A0A7W2RD38-F1
#
_entry.id   AF-A0A7W2RD38-F1
#
_cell.length_a   1.000
_cell.length_b   1.000
_cell.length_c   1.000
_cell.angle_alpha   90.00
_cell.angle_beta   90.00
_cell.angle_gamma   90.00
#
_symmetry.space_group_name_H-M   'P 1'
#
loop_
_entity.id
_entity.type
_entity.pdbx_description
1 polymer ?
#
loop_
_entity_poly.entity_id
_entity_poly.type
_entity_poly.pdbx_seq_one_letter_code
_entity_poly.pdbx_strand_id
1 'polypeptide(L)' 'MIQLFFLVPILMSAIWYWYLSSNNYTIKQGLKGFGYIFAFNATIIAFFILMLFITH' A
#
# COMPACT_ATOMS: atom_id res chain seq x y z
N MET A 1 11.30 -3.01 14.84
CA MET A 1 9.95 -3.63 14.77
C MET A 1 8.99 -2.88 13.82
N ILE A 2 9.07 -1.54 13.69
CA ILE A 2 8.27 -0.76 12.70
C ILE A 2 8.88 -0.76 11.28
N GLN A 3 10.19 -1.03 11.13
CA GLN A 3 10.89 -0.97 9.84
C GLN A 3 10.31 -1.89 8.75
N LEU A 4 9.73 -3.04 9.13
CA LEU A 4 9.12 -3.98 8.18
C LEU A 4 7.76 -3.49 7.64
N PHE A 5 7.06 -2.59 8.34
CA PHE A 5 5.80 -2.03 7.85
C PHE A 5 5.98 -1.19 6.58
N PHE A 6 7.14 -0.55 6.41
CA PHE A 6 7.49 0.15 5.17
C PHE A 6 7.72 -0.81 3.98
N LEU A 7 8.06 -2.07 4.26
CA LEU A 7 8.28 -3.08 3.23
C LEU A 7 6.97 -3.58 2.60
N VAL A 8 5.87 -3.57 3.36
CA VAL A 8 4.53 -4.01 2.92
C VAL A 8 4.04 -3.25 1.67
N PRO A 9 3.99 -1.91 1.64
CA PRO A 9 3.53 -1.17 0.45
C PRO A 9 4.45 -1.39 -0.76
N ILE A 10 5.75 -1.59 -0.54
CA ILE A 10 6.72 -1.87 -1.61
C ILE A 10 6.44 -3.25 -2.22
N LEU A 11 6.27 -4.27 -1.38
CA LEU A 11 5.91 -5.63 -1.81
C LEU A 11 4.58 -5.64 -2.56
N MET A 12 3.54 -5.00 -2.02
CA MET A 12 2.23 -4.91 -2.68
C MET A 12 2.33 -4.19 -4.04
N SER A 13 3.11 -3.11 -4.13
CA SER A 13 3.35 -2.39 -5.38
C SER A 13 4.10 -3.24 -6.40
N ALA A 14 5.11 -4.01 -5.97
CA ALA A 14 5.86 -4.92 -6.83
C ALA A 14 4.98 -6.06 -7.37
N ILE A 15 4.15 -6.66 -6.52
CA ILE A 15 3.20 -7.72 -6.92
C ILE A 15 2.18 -7.15 -7.92
N TRP A 16 1.63 -5.96 -7.66
CA TRP A 16 0.67 -5.32 -8.56
C TRP A 16 1.28 -4.93 -9.91
N TYR A 17 2.52 -4.43 -9.90
CA TYR A 17 3.28 -4.16 -11.12
C TYR A 17 3.52 -5.44 -11.93
N TRP A 18 3.90 -6.53 -11.26
CA TRP A 18 4.10 -7.82 -11.92
C TRP A 18 2.81 -8.36 -12.52
N TYR A 19 1.68 -8.22 -11.81
CA TYR A 19 0.36 -8.56 -12.33
C TYR A 19 0.01 -7.78 -13.60
N LEU A 20 0.23 -6.46 -13.62
CA LEU A 20 0.00 -5.63 -14.80
C LEU A 20 0.89 -6.07 -15.97
N SER A 21 2.18 -6.29 -15.71
CA SER A 21 3.14 -6.71 -16.72
C SER A 21 2.81 -8.09 -17.30
N SER A 22 2.36 -9.04 -16.47
CA SER A 22 1.99 -10.38 -16.92
C SER A 22 0.73 -10.38 -17.79
N ASN A 23 -0.15 -9.40 -17.63
CA ASN A 23 -1.40 -9.28 -18.37
C ASN A 23 -1.30 -8.26 -19.53
N ASN A 24 -0.10 -7.78 -19.87
CA ASN A 24 0.13 -6.73 -20.88
C ASN A 24 -0.66 -5.43 -20.62
N TYR A 25 -1.00 -5.15 -19.36
CA TYR A 25 -1.64 -3.90 -18.97
C TYR A 25 -0.61 -2.79 -18.78
N THR A 26 -0.98 -1.59 -19.22
CA THR A 26 -0.17 -0.38 -18.97
C THR A 26 -0.30 0.05 -17.50
N ILE A 27 0.74 0.69 -16.97
CA ILE A 27 0.73 1.26 -15.61
C ILE A 27 -0.46 2.22 -15.42
N LYS A 28 -0.85 2.96 -16.47
CA LYS A 28 -2.00 3.87 -16.45
C LYS A 28 -3.33 3.14 -16.20
N GLN A 29 -3.51 1.94 -16.75
CA GLN A 29 -4.69 1.11 -16.50
C GLN A 29 -4.69 0.57 -15.06
N GLY A 30 -3.51 0.29 -14.50
CA GLY A 30 -3.32 -0.18 -13.14
C GLY A 30 -3.34 0.88 -12.05
N LEU A 31 -3.51 2.17 -12.38
CA LEU A 31 -3.38 3.27 -11.42
C LEU A 31 -4.34 3.14 -10.23
N LYS A 32 -5.55 2.62 -10.47
CA LYS A 32 -6.53 2.34 -9.41
C LYS A 32 -5.99 1.35 -8.37
N GLY A 33 -5.28 0.31 -8.80
CA GLY A 33 -4.70 -0.68 -7.88
C GLY A 33 -3.61 -0.09 -6.99
N PHE A 34 -2.75 0.77 -7.55
CA PHE A 34 -1.80 1.54 -6.73
C PHE A 34 -2.52 2.44 -5.73
N GLY A 35 -3.62 3.08 -6.14
CA GLY A 35 -4.49 3.86 -5.26
C GLY A 35 -5.05 3.03 -4.10
N TYR A 36 -5.51 1.80 -4.35
CA TYR A 36 -6.00 0.90 -3.31
C TYR A 36 -4.89 0.48 -2.33
N ILE A 37 -3.70 0.15 -2.85
CA ILE A 37 -2.54 -0.17 -2.00
C ILE A 37 -2.21 1.01 -1.10
N PHE A 38 -2.18 2.22 -1.65
CA PHE A 38 -1.88 3.42 -0.88
C PHE A 38 -2.95 3.72 0.17
N ALA A 39 -4.23 3.62 -0.20
CA ALA A 39 -5.35 3.83 0.71
C ALA A 39 -5.33 2.83 1.88
N PHE A 40 -5.12 1.54 1.61
CA PHE A 40 -5.02 0.51 2.64
C PHE A 40 -3.88 0.78 3.63
N ASN A 41 -2.69 1.10 3.12
CA ASN A 41 -1.54 1.43 3.97
C ASN A 41 -1.77 2.73 4.75
N ALA A 42 -2.38 3.73 4.14
CA ALA A 42 -2.75 4.98 4.81
C ALA A 42 -3.76 4.78 5.94
N THR A 43 -4.76 3.90 5.75
CA THR A 43 -5.71 3.53 6.80
C THR A 43 -5.02 2.90 8.00
N ILE A 44 -4.05 2.01 7.77
CA ILE A 44 -3.27 1.38 8.85
C ILE A 44 -2.50 2.46 9.64
N ILE A 45 -1.81 3.37 8.93
CA ILE A 45 -1.07 4.47 9.56
C ILE A 45 -2.03 5.37 10.36
N ALA A 46 -3.16 5.75 9.77
CA ALA A 46 -4.17 6.57 10.44
C ALA A 46 -4.71 5.91 11.72
N PHE A 47 -4.94 4.59 11.68
CA PHE A 47 -5.34 3.82 12.85
C PHE A 47 -4.29 3.88 13.97
N PHE A 48 -3.02 3.68 13.64
CA PHE A 48 -1.94 3.78 14.64
C PHE A 48 -1.78 5.21 15.18
N ILE A 49 -1.91 6.23 14.34
CA ILE A 49 -1.91 7.64 14.79
C ILE A 49 -3.07 7.89 15.76
N LEU A 50 -4.26 7.40 15.44
CA LEU A 50 -5.44 7.55 16.30
C LEU A 50 -5.25 6.83 17.65
N MET A 51 -4.68 5.62 17.64
CA MET A 51 -4.33 4.91 18.88
C MET A 51 -3.33 5.68 19.74
N LEU A 52 -2.35 6.36 19.14
CA LEU A 52 -1.41 7.22 19.89
C LEU A 52 -2.14 8.38 20.56
N PHE A 53 -3.12 9.00 19.89
CA PHE A 53 -3.92 10.06 20.48
C PHE A 53 -4.85 9.60 21.60
N ILE A 54 -5.41 8.39 21.50
CA ILE A 54 -6.34 7.85 22.51
C ILE A 54 -5.59 7.31 23.74
N THR A 55 -4.38 6.80 23.56
CA THR A 55 -3.59 6.18 24.64
C THR A 55 -2.75 7.20 25.41
N HIS A 56 -2.62 8.43 24.89
CA HIS A 56 -1.89 9.54 25.52
C HIS A 56 -2.84 10.47 26.28
#